data_AF-A0A1W9G8T4-F1
#
_entry.id   AF-A0A1W9G8T4-F1
#
_cell.length_a   1.000
_cell.length_b   1.000
_cell.length_c   1.000
_cell.angle_alpha   90.00
_cell.angle_beta   90.00
_cell.angle_gamma   90.00
#
_symmetry.space_group_name_H-M   'P 1'
#
loop_
_entity.id
_entity.type
_entity.pdbx_description
1 polymer ?
#
loop_
_entity_poly.entity_id
_entity_poly.type
_entity_poly.pdbx_seq_one_letter_code
_entity_poly.pdbx_strand_id
1 'polypeptide(L)'
;MSEVAQLQLIALSIVGMGILILLFIKATFVRVTGFVFIVLGLFSLMSLAVPQMASLPPAEEKIDLASIKTPTDIAAIGQTVFFSKGQCALCHSIGPSESARCPDLKGIGAKLSKDFLYESLTDPQAFIYQDFRHGGAPKEYPATMPAINKDPIGLSKNEIMAVIAFLQQMSGEPISVSLKDLEIPGQAPSAPVKAAESALVADAQAN
;
A
#
# COMPACT_ATOMS: atom_id res chain seq x y z
N MET A 1 23.09 5.24 -82.77
CA MET A 1 21.87 5.74 -82.11
C MET A 1 21.83 7.24 -82.37
N SER A 2 20.71 7.81 -82.82
CA SER A 2 20.60 9.27 -82.95
C SER A 2 20.56 9.91 -81.56
N GLU A 3 21.08 11.14 -81.43
CA GLU A 3 21.08 11.88 -80.16
C GLU A 3 19.66 12.03 -79.59
N VAL A 4 18.66 12.16 -80.47
CA VAL A 4 17.24 12.19 -80.11
C VAL A 4 16.79 10.88 -79.43
N ALA A 5 17.22 9.72 -79.95
CA ALA A 5 16.90 8.43 -79.34
C ALA A 5 17.57 8.24 -77.97
N GLN A 6 18.80 8.79 -77.78
CA GLN A 6 19.47 8.79 -76.49
C GLN A 6 18.73 9.66 -75.47
N LEU A 7 18.31 10.86 -75.86
CA LEU A 7 17.52 11.76 -74.99
C LEU A 7 16.16 11.15 -74.62
N GLN A 8 15.49 10.48 -75.56
CA GLN A 8 14.23 9.78 -75.28
C GLN A 8 14.42 8.63 -74.29
N LEU A 9 15.47 7.82 -74.44
CA LEU A 9 15.78 6.74 -73.50
C LEU A 9 16.10 7.25 -72.09
N ILE A 10 16.84 8.36 -71.99
CA ILE A 10 17.13 9.01 -70.70
C ILE A 10 15.83 9.52 -70.06
N ALA A 11 14.96 10.19 -70.83
CA ALA A 11 13.67 10.68 -70.33
C ALA A 11 12.75 9.53 -69.85
N LEU A 12 12.64 8.45 -70.63
CA LEU A 12 11.90 7.24 -70.26
C LEU A 12 12.47 6.57 -68.99
N SER A 13 13.80 6.54 -68.86
CA SER A 13 14.47 6.01 -67.66
C SER A 13 14.18 6.85 -66.42
N ILE A 14 14.24 8.17 -66.52
CA ILE A 14 13.94 9.09 -65.39
C ILE A 14 12.47 8.95 -64.97
N VAL A 15 11.54 8.94 -65.92
CA VAL A 15 10.11 8.77 -65.65
C VAL A 15 9.83 7.39 -65.04
N GLY A 16 10.42 6.33 -65.59
CA GLY A 16 10.30 4.97 -65.05
C GLY A 16 10.84 4.86 -63.63
N MET A 17 12.00 5.44 -63.35
CA MET A 17 12.58 5.49 -62.01
C MET A 17 11.68 6.26 -61.04
N GLY A 18 11.13 7.40 -61.46
CA GLY A 18 10.19 8.19 -60.65
C GLY A 18 8.93 7.40 -60.28
N ILE A 19 8.33 6.68 -61.24
CA ILE A 19 7.16 5.82 -60.99
C ILE A 19 7.51 4.69 -60.01
N LEU A 20 8.64 4.02 -60.18
CA LEU A 20 9.08 2.96 -59.28
C LEU A 20 9.30 3.47 -57.85
N ILE A 21 9.91 4.65 -57.69
CA ILE A 21 10.08 5.29 -56.38
C ILE A 21 8.73 5.59 -55.74
N LEU A 22 7.78 6.16 -56.48
CA LEU A 22 6.44 6.45 -55.96
C LEU A 22 5.68 5.18 -55.55
N LEU A 23 5.80 4.10 -56.33
CA LEU A 23 5.21 2.80 -55.99
C LEU A 23 5.86 2.19 -54.75
N PHE A 24 7.18 2.31 -54.60
CA PHE A 24 7.92 1.85 -53.42
C PHE A 24 7.53 2.64 -52.15
N ILE A 25 7.41 3.97 -52.25
CA ILE A 25 6.95 4.83 -51.15
C ILE A 25 5.52 4.46 -50.77
N LYS A 26 4.61 4.30 -51.75
CA LYS A 26 3.21 3.91 -51.50
C LYS A 26 3.11 2.55 -50.81
N ALA A 27 3.91 1.57 -51.23
CA ALA A 27 3.94 0.24 -50.61
C ALA A 27 4.48 0.30 -49.17
N THR A 28 5.55 1.07 -48.94
CA THR A 28 6.15 1.24 -47.62
C THR A 28 5.21 1.97 -46.66
N PHE A 29 4.53 3.02 -47.14
CA PHE A 29 3.55 3.77 -46.35
C PHE A 29 2.40 2.88 -45.85
N VAL A 30 1.85 2.01 -46.71
CA VAL A 30 0.79 1.07 -46.30
C VAL A 30 1.30 0.05 -45.28
N ARG A 31 2.53 -0.47 -45.46
CA ARG A 31 3.14 -1.42 -44.51
C ARG A 31 3.38 -0.79 -43.13
N VAL A 32 3.95 0.41 -43.10
CA VAL A 32 4.23 1.13 -41.85
C VAL A 32 2.92 1.46 -41.14
N THR A 33 1.93 1.99 -41.88
CA THR A 33 0.60 2.30 -41.33
C THR A 33 -0.06 1.05 -40.74
N GLY A 34 -0.04 -0.07 -41.47
CA GLY A 34 -0.56 -1.35 -40.98
C GLY A 34 0.16 -1.85 -39.71
N PHE A 35 1.49 -1.77 -39.67
CA PHE A 35 2.26 -2.14 -38.49
C PHE A 35 1.91 -1.29 -37.27
N VAL A 36 1.79 0.02 -37.43
CA VAL A 36 1.39 0.94 -36.34
C VAL A 36 0.01 0.58 -35.81
N PHE A 37 -0.97 0.33 -36.68
CA PHE A 37 -2.32 -0.08 -36.25
C PHE A 37 -2.31 -1.43 -35.52
N ILE A 38 -1.48 -2.40 -35.94
CA ILE A 38 -1.33 -3.68 -35.25
C ILE A 38 -0.77 -3.46 -33.84
N VAL A 39 0.30 -2.67 -33.70
CA VAL A 39 0.92 -2.39 -32.40
C VAL A 39 -0.06 -1.66 -31.47
N LEU A 40 -0.73 -0.62 -31.96
CA LEU A 40 -1.73 0.11 -31.18
C LEU A 40 -2.94 -0.75 -30.82
N GLY A 41 -3.37 -1.62 -31.74
CA GLY A 41 -4.44 -2.59 -31.50
C GLY A 41 -4.08 -3.61 -30.42
N LEU A 42 -2.89 -4.21 -30.48
CA LEU A 42 -2.40 -5.14 -29.46
C LEU A 42 -2.25 -4.45 -28.10
N PHE A 43 -1.72 -3.23 -28.06
CA PHE A 43 -1.62 -2.44 -26.84
C PHE A 43 -3.00 -2.16 -26.24
N SER A 44 -3.97 -1.80 -27.07
CA SER A 44 -5.36 -1.55 -26.64
C SER A 44 -6.01 -2.82 -26.11
N LEU A 45 -5.85 -3.96 -26.80
CA LEU A 45 -6.35 -5.26 -26.34
C LEU A 45 -5.75 -5.67 -25.00
N MET A 46 -4.44 -5.49 -24.83
CA MET A 46 -3.78 -5.76 -23.55
C MET A 46 -4.28 -4.83 -22.44
N SER A 47 -4.50 -3.55 -22.76
CA SER A 47 -5.04 -2.57 -21.81
C SER A 47 -6.48 -2.90 -21.39
N LEU A 48 -7.28 -3.48 -22.30
CA LEU A 48 -8.62 -3.98 -21.99
C LEU A 48 -8.60 -5.30 -21.21
N ALA A 49 -7.53 -6.10 -21.32
CA ALA A 49 -7.36 -7.33 -20.55
C ALA A 49 -6.98 -7.07 -19.09
N VAL A 50 -6.41 -5.90 -18.79
CA VAL A 50 -6.24 -5.44 -17.40
C VAL A 50 -7.61 -5.03 -16.87
N PRO A 51 -8.12 -5.66 -15.80
CA PRO A 51 -9.36 -5.26 -15.16
C PRO A 51 -9.33 -3.76 -14.89
N GLN A 52 -10.24 -3.01 -15.53
CA GLN A 52 -10.42 -1.58 -15.35
C GLN A 52 -11.11 -1.35 -13.99
N MET A 53 -10.43 -1.72 -12.91
CA MET A 53 -10.88 -1.43 -11.55
C MET A 53 -10.76 0.08 -11.38
N ALA A 54 -11.89 0.79 -11.49
CA ALA A 54 -11.95 2.17 -11.03
C ALA A 54 -11.39 2.18 -9.61
N SER A 55 -10.43 3.04 -9.32
CA SER A 55 -9.92 3.26 -7.96
C SER A 55 -10.98 4.01 -7.13
N LEU A 56 -12.23 3.54 -7.20
CA LEU A 56 -13.23 3.88 -6.22
C LEU A 56 -12.62 3.49 -4.87
N PRO A 57 -12.59 4.40 -3.89
CA PRO A 57 -12.15 4.04 -2.55
C PRO A 57 -12.91 2.76 -2.17
N PRO A 58 -12.24 1.75 -1.57
CA PRO A 58 -12.91 0.53 -1.13
C PRO A 58 -14.20 0.92 -0.43
N ALA A 59 -15.33 0.32 -0.84
CA ALA A 59 -16.60 0.58 -0.16
C ALA A 59 -16.32 0.46 1.34
N GLU A 60 -16.56 1.54 2.08
CA GLU A 60 -16.32 1.53 3.53
C GLU A 60 -17.20 0.42 4.10
N GLU A 61 -16.60 -0.74 4.34
CA GLU A 61 -17.23 -1.82 5.07
C GLU A 61 -17.39 -1.29 6.48
N LYS A 62 -18.54 -0.66 6.73
CA LYS A 62 -18.92 -0.19 8.05
C LYS A 62 -18.92 -1.42 8.93
N ILE A 63 -17.90 -1.52 9.77
CA ILE A 63 -17.81 -2.55 10.80
C ILE A 63 -19.14 -2.51 11.55
N ASP A 64 -19.89 -3.61 11.51
CA ASP A 64 -21.14 -3.71 12.25
C ASP A 64 -20.82 -3.91 13.73
N LEU A 65 -20.55 -2.79 14.40
CA LEU A 65 -20.21 -2.72 15.81
C LEU A 65 -21.29 -3.36 16.70
N ALA A 66 -22.53 -3.49 16.21
CA ALA A 66 -23.63 -4.11 16.96
C ALA A 66 -23.52 -5.65 17.00
N SER A 67 -22.74 -6.25 16.11
CA SER A 67 -22.52 -7.71 16.06
C SER A 67 -21.40 -8.18 17.00
N ILE A 68 -20.56 -7.27 17.50
CA ILE A 68 -19.38 -7.56 18.33
C ILE A 68 -19.82 -7.92 19.76
N LYS A 69 -19.58 -9.15 20.18
CA LYS A 69 -19.93 -9.63 21.53
C LYS A 69 -18.72 -9.95 22.39
N THR A 70 -17.60 -10.29 21.75
CA THR A 70 -16.39 -10.78 22.41
C THR A 70 -15.13 -10.05 21.91
N PRO A 71 -14.06 -9.99 22.71
CA PRO A 71 -12.75 -9.50 22.24
C PRO A 71 -12.22 -10.27 21.02
N THR A 72 -12.57 -11.55 20.91
CA THR A 72 -12.23 -12.38 19.74
C THR A 72 -12.93 -11.91 18.47
N ASP A 73 -14.17 -11.42 18.57
CA ASP A 73 -14.87 -10.82 17.42
C ASP A 73 -14.17 -9.54 16.96
N ILE A 74 -13.70 -8.73 17.91
CA ILE A 74 -12.90 -7.52 17.62
C ILE A 74 -11.62 -7.90 16.88
N ALA A 75 -10.93 -8.94 17.32
CA ALA A 75 -9.71 -9.42 16.70
C ALA A 75 -9.96 -10.06 15.31
N ALA A 76 -11.10 -10.72 15.09
CA ALA A 76 -11.50 -11.21 13.77
C ALA A 76 -11.72 -10.05 12.77
N ILE A 77 -12.35 -8.95 13.22
CA ILE A 77 -12.45 -7.72 12.43
C ILE A 77 -11.05 -7.15 12.16
N GLY A 78 -10.18 -7.15 13.17
CA GLY A 78 -8.80 -6.70 13.08
C GLY A 78 -8.00 -7.46 12.03
N GLN A 79 -8.20 -8.77 11.92
CA GLN A 79 -7.60 -9.59 10.88
C GLN A 79 -8.04 -9.11 9.50
N THR A 80 -9.33 -8.89 9.29
CA THR A 80 -9.84 -8.36 8.02
C THR A 80 -9.20 -7.02 7.71
N VAL A 81 -9.19 -6.07 8.64
CA VAL A 81 -8.58 -4.74 8.46
C VAL A 81 -7.09 -4.85 8.14
N PHE A 82 -6.36 -5.74 8.80
CA PHE A 82 -4.92 -5.95 8.59
C PHE A 82 -4.58 -6.34 7.15
N PHE A 83 -5.40 -7.21 6.53
CA PHE A 83 -5.20 -7.69 5.16
C PHE A 83 -5.95 -6.86 4.10
N SER A 84 -6.95 -6.07 4.50
CA SER A 84 -7.70 -5.18 3.62
C SER A 84 -7.27 -3.72 3.84
N LYS A 85 -8.13 -2.84 4.35
CA LYS A 85 -7.90 -1.38 4.40
C LYS A 85 -6.56 -0.98 5.00
N GLY A 86 -6.11 -1.65 6.07
CA GLY A 86 -4.86 -1.36 6.76
C GLY A 86 -3.60 -1.69 5.95
N GLN A 87 -3.69 -2.60 4.96
CA GLN A 87 -2.60 -3.01 4.07
C GLN A 87 -1.29 -3.37 4.82
N CYS A 88 -1.39 -3.79 6.08
CA CYS A 88 -0.24 -3.98 6.95
C CYS A 88 0.69 -5.08 6.42
N ALA A 89 0.10 -6.10 5.79
CA ALA A 89 0.78 -7.22 5.15
C ALA A 89 1.64 -6.83 3.93
N LEU A 90 1.50 -5.62 3.37
CA LEU A 90 2.36 -5.16 2.28
C LEU A 90 3.79 -4.82 2.77
N CYS A 91 3.91 -4.43 4.04
CA CYS A 91 5.15 -3.98 4.63
C CYS A 91 5.68 -4.98 5.67
N HIS A 92 4.78 -5.49 6.51
CA HIS A 92 5.11 -6.38 7.61
C HIS A 92 4.81 -7.84 7.32
N SER A 93 5.66 -8.70 7.85
CA SER A 93 5.43 -10.15 7.89
C SER A 93 4.91 -10.57 9.26
N ILE A 94 4.29 -11.75 9.32
CA ILE A 94 3.90 -12.43 10.57
C ILE A 94 4.49 -13.84 10.52
N GLY A 95 5.75 -13.94 10.94
CA GLY A 95 6.56 -15.16 10.89
C GLY A 95 6.75 -15.78 9.50
N PRO A 96 7.38 -16.97 9.42
CA PRO A 96 8.74 -17.19 9.91
C PRO A 96 9.81 -16.38 9.13
N SER A 97 9.43 -15.64 8.10
CA SER A 97 10.33 -14.75 7.36
C SER A 97 10.09 -13.30 7.78
N GLU A 98 11.17 -12.52 7.87
CA GLU A 98 11.09 -11.07 7.99
C GLU A 98 11.18 -10.40 6.61
N SER A 99 10.55 -9.24 6.44
CA SER A 99 10.74 -8.46 5.23
C SER A 99 12.07 -7.71 5.32
N ALA A 100 12.72 -7.47 4.18
CA ALA A 100 13.98 -6.71 4.15
C ALA A 100 13.80 -5.24 4.57
N ARG A 101 12.55 -4.76 4.60
CA ARG A 101 12.22 -3.34 4.78
C ARG A 101 11.58 -3.03 6.12
N CYS A 102 10.90 -3.99 6.76
CA CYS A 102 10.14 -3.77 7.98
C CYS A 102 10.25 -4.98 8.93
N PRO A 103 10.11 -4.79 10.25
CA PRO A 103 10.20 -5.87 11.23
C PRO A 103 9.05 -6.88 11.14
N ASP A 104 9.32 -8.09 11.65
CA ASP A 104 8.31 -9.14 11.86
C ASP A 104 7.42 -8.82 13.06
N LEU A 105 6.10 -8.91 12.86
CA LEU A 105 5.09 -8.63 13.88
C LEU A 105 4.75 -9.86 14.74
N LYS A 106 5.30 -11.04 14.45
CA LYS A 106 5.06 -12.24 15.25
C LYS A 106 5.32 -11.99 16.73
N GLY A 107 4.32 -12.19 17.59
CA GLY A 107 4.47 -12.05 19.04
C GLY A 107 4.52 -10.61 19.55
N ILE A 108 4.34 -9.60 18.70
CA ILE A 108 4.43 -8.19 19.13
C ILE A 108 3.28 -7.80 20.07
N GLY A 109 2.11 -8.39 19.88
CA GLY A 109 0.94 -8.17 20.73
C GLY A 109 1.12 -8.68 22.16
N ALA A 110 2.07 -9.59 22.40
CA ALA A 110 2.43 -10.04 23.75
C ALA A 110 3.47 -9.14 24.44
N LYS A 111 4.15 -8.28 23.67
CA LYS A 111 5.30 -7.50 24.16
C LYS A 111 4.97 -6.04 24.40
N LEU A 112 4.07 -5.49 23.61
CA LEU A 112 3.69 -4.09 23.66
C LEU A 112 2.30 -3.94 24.28
N SER A 113 2.13 -2.91 25.10
CA SER A 113 0.82 -2.58 25.64
C SER A 113 -0.11 -2.10 24.53
N LYS A 114 -1.41 -2.17 24.78
CA LYS A 114 -2.44 -1.62 23.87
C LYS A 114 -2.14 -0.17 23.48
N ASP A 115 -1.81 0.65 24.47
CA ASP A 115 -1.60 2.09 24.27
C ASP A 115 -0.32 2.36 23.49
N PHE A 116 0.73 1.58 23.73
CA PHE A 116 1.96 1.67 22.95
C PHE A 116 1.73 1.26 21.49
N LEU A 117 0.98 0.19 21.24
CA LEU A 117 0.61 -0.22 19.88
C LEU A 117 -0.26 0.86 19.20
N TYR A 118 -1.16 1.51 19.95
CA TYR A 118 -1.97 2.61 19.42
C TYR A 118 -1.12 3.82 19.02
N GLU A 119 -0.18 4.23 19.87
CA GLU A 119 0.78 5.30 19.55
C GLU A 119 1.64 4.90 18.35
N SER A 120 2.16 3.67 18.33
CA SER A 120 2.97 3.16 17.20
C SER A 120 2.23 3.23 15.86
N LEU A 121 0.90 3.10 15.86
CA LEU A 121 0.07 3.17 14.65
C LEU A 121 -0.33 4.60 14.28
N THR A 122 -0.45 5.51 15.25
CA THR A 122 -0.96 6.88 15.04
C THR A 122 0.14 7.95 14.97
N ASP A 123 1.24 7.73 15.67
CA ASP A 123 2.47 8.51 15.65
C ASP A 123 3.72 7.61 15.73
N PRO A 124 4.01 6.84 14.66
CA PRO A 124 5.12 5.86 14.63
C PRO A 124 6.51 6.47 14.84
N GLN A 125 6.65 7.80 14.83
CA GLN A 125 7.93 8.48 15.02
C GLN A 125 8.08 9.07 16.44
N ALA A 126 7.02 9.05 17.26
CA ALA A 126 7.10 9.47 18.66
C ALA A 126 8.08 8.57 19.45
N PHE A 127 7.99 7.26 19.23
CA PHE A 127 8.89 6.30 19.84
C PHE A 127 9.06 5.05 18.97
N ILE A 128 10.30 4.73 18.61
CA ILE A 128 10.64 3.53 17.84
C ILE A 128 10.99 2.41 18.82
N TYR A 129 10.17 1.35 18.82
CA TYR A 129 10.44 0.15 19.63
C TYR A 129 11.73 -0.53 19.17
N GLN A 130 12.66 -0.68 20.09
CA GLN A 130 13.88 -1.44 19.89
C GLN A 130 13.64 -2.93 20.19
N ASP A 131 13.65 -3.76 19.15
CA ASP A 131 13.38 -5.19 19.27
C ASP A 131 14.64 -6.00 19.63
N PHE A 132 14.70 -6.46 20.87
CA PHE A 132 15.78 -7.31 21.39
C PHE A 132 15.44 -8.82 21.37
N ARG A 133 14.29 -9.23 20.83
CA ARG A 133 13.84 -10.64 20.86
C ARG A 133 14.75 -11.59 20.08
N HIS A 134 15.52 -11.06 19.14
CA HIS A 134 16.41 -11.83 18.27
C HIS A 134 17.82 -12.02 18.83
N GLY A 135 18.11 -11.45 20.01
CA GLY A 135 19.44 -11.47 20.62
C GLY A 135 20.41 -10.51 19.92
N GLY A 136 21.24 -9.81 20.71
CA GLY A 136 22.15 -8.79 20.20
C GLY A 136 21.49 -7.40 20.10
N ALA A 137 22.11 -6.51 19.32
CA ALA A 137 21.61 -5.16 19.11
C ALA A 137 20.31 -5.18 18.27
N PRO A 138 19.37 -4.25 18.50
CA PRO A 138 18.16 -4.12 17.70
C PRO A 138 18.51 -3.89 16.24
N LYS A 139 17.78 -4.54 15.35
CA LYS A 139 17.93 -4.35 13.91
C LYS A 139 17.19 -3.08 13.48
N GLU A 140 17.89 -2.20 12.81
CA GLU A 140 17.31 -1.03 12.16
C GLU A 140 16.76 -1.39 10.78
N TYR A 141 15.62 -0.81 10.44
CA TYR A 141 14.95 -1.04 9.16
C TYR A 141 14.88 0.27 8.36
N PRO A 142 15.10 0.22 7.03
CA PRO A 142 15.19 1.44 6.21
C PRO A 142 13.84 2.13 5.96
N ALA A 143 12.72 1.43 6.19
CA ALA A 143 11.39 1.99 5.95
C ALA A 143 10.88 2.78 7.16
N THR A 144 10.37 3.98 6.92
CA THR A 144 9.64 4.77 7.91
C THR A 144 8.16 4.43 7.81
N MET A 145 7.54 4.07 8.94
CA MET A 145 6.11 3.77 8.99
C MET A 145 5.30 5.08 8.90
N PRO A 146 4.27 5.17 8.03
CA PRO A 146 3.37 6.32 8.00
C PRO A 146 2.35 6.26 9.16
N ALA A 147 1.82 7.42 9.54
CA ALA A 147 0.70 7.48 10.49
C ALA A 147 -0.56 6.86 9.84
N ILE A 148 -1.03 5.74 10.40
CA ILE A 148 -2.03 4.87 9.77
C ILE A 148 -3.45 5.46 9.86
N ASN A 149 -3.69 6.35 10.82
CA ASN A 149 -4.93 7.11 10.96
C ASN A 149 -5.05 8.29 9.98
N LYS A 150 -4.06 8.52 9.11
CA LYS A 150 -4.05 9.58 8.10
C LYS A 150 -4.05 8.98 6.69
N ASP A 151 -4.36 9.81 5.70
CA ASP A 151 -4.29 9.42 4.30
C ASP A 151 -2.87 8.97 3.92
N PRO A 152 -2.72 7.95 3.05
CA PRO A 152 -3.77 7.33 2.22
C PRO A 152 -4.50 6.13 2.87
N ILE A 153 -4.16 5.72 4.09
CA ILE A 153 -4.77 4.53 4.73
C ILE A 153 -6.04 4.90 5.52
N GLY A 154 -5.95 5.95 6.35
CA GLY A 154 -7.12 6.53 7.02
C GLY A 154 -7.90 5.57 7.90
N LEU A 155 -7.23 4.76 8.75
CA LEU A 155 -7.94 3.92 9.72
C LEU A 155 -8.59 4.77 10.82
N SER A 156 -9.85 4.47 11.11
CA SER A 156 -10.56 4.94 12.29
C SER A 156 -10.00 4.33 13.57
N LYS A 157 -10.29 4.94 14.71
CA LYS A 157 -9.88 4.41 16.02
C LYS A 157 -10.38 2.98 16.26
N ASN A 158 -11.61 2.67 15.85
CA ASN A 158 -12.19 1.33 16.00
C ASN A 158 -11.45 0.29 15.16
N GLU A 159 -11.05 0.64 13.94
CA GLU A 159 -10.24 -0.22 13.07
C GLU A 159 -8.84 -0.45 13.66
N ILE A 160 -8.22 0.59 14.22
CA ILE A 160 -6.93 0.48 14.90
C ILE A 160 -7.03 -0.43 16.14
N MET A 161 -8.06 -0.23 16.97
CA MET A 161 -8.32 -1.10 18.12
C MET A 161 -8.52 -2.55 17.69
N ALA A 162 -9.24 -2.78 16.60
CA ALA A 162 -9.44 -4.11 16.04
C ALA A 162 -8.10 -4.76 15.62
N VAL A 163 -7.25 -4.03 14.89
CA VAL A 163 -5.91 -4.51 14.50
C VAL A 163 -5.05 -4.83 15.72
N ILE A 164 -5.09 -4.01 16.78
CA ILE A 164 -4.37 -4.29 18.02
C ILE A 164 -4.87 -5.59 18.67
N ALA A 165 -6.19 -5.78 18.74
CA ALA A 165 -6.79 -7.01 19.25
C ALA A 165 -6.32 -8.25 18.46
N PHE A 166 -6.23 -8.12 17.13
CA PHE A 166 -5.70 -9.16 16.25
C PHE A 166 -4.22 -9.48 16.53
N LEU A 167 -3.37 -8.46 16.66
CA LEU A 167 -1.95 -8.65 17.00
C LEU A 167 -1.78 -9.36 18.36
N GLN A 168 -2.62 -9.03 19.34
CA GLN A 168 -2.65 -9.69 20.65
C GLN A 168 -3.09 -11.14 20.54
N GLN A 169 -4.18 -11.40 19.80
CA GLN A 169 -4.69 -12.76 19.58
C GLN A 169 -3.65 -13.66 18.91
N MET A 170 -2.97 -13.19 17.85
CA MET A 170 -1.92 -13.96 17.18
C MET A 170 -0.69 -14.21 18.06
N SER A 171 -0.50 -13.40 19.10
CA SER A 171 0.61 -13.53 20.04
C SER A 171 0.31 -14.48 21.19
N GLY A 172 -0.91 -15.02 21.29
CA GLY A 172 -1.32 -16.00 22.31
C GLY A 172 -1.60 -15.40 23.70
N GLU A 173 -1.68 -14.08 23.81
CA GLU A 173 -1.96 -13.35 25.06
C GLU A 173 -3.44 -12.94 25.14
N PRO A 174 -3.97 -12.65 26.35
CA PRO A 174 -5.34 -12.20 26.48
C PRO A 174 -5.52 -10.85 25.80
N ILE A 175 -6.57 -10.75 24.98
CA ILE A 175 -6.91 -9.53 24.26
C ILE A 175 -7.30 -8.46 25.27
N SER A 176 -6.53 -7.37 25.31
CA SER A 176 -6.74 -6.24 26.22
C SER A 176 -7.76 -5.21 25.71
N VAL A 177 -8.10 -5.29 24.42
CA VAL A 177 -9.10 -4.44 23.76
C VAL A 177 -10.50 -4.94 24.11
N SER A 178 -11.34 -4.03 24.58
CA SER A 178 -12.72 -4.30 25.00
C SER A 178 -13.72 -3.41 24.28
N LEU A 179 -15.01 -3.72 24.40
CA LEU A 179 -16.08 -2.89 23.82
C LEU A 179 -16.06 -1.43 24.29
N LYS A 180 -15.48 -1.15 25.46
CA LYS A 180 -15.35 0.22 26.00
C LYS A 180 -14.30 1.06 25.28
N ASP A 181 -13.35 0.39 24.61
CA ASP A 181 -12.30 1.03 23.84
C ASP A 181 -12.77 1.42 22.43
N LEU A 182 -13.95 0.92 22.03
CA LEU A 182 -14.59 1.22 20.76
C LEU A 182 -15.51 2.44 20.89
N GLU A 183 -15.41 3.34 19.93
CA GLU A 183 -16.31 4.48 19.77
C GLU A 183 -17.59 4.02 19.06
N ILE A 184 -18.59 3.66 19.85
CA ILE A 184 -19.92 3.27 19.35
C ILE A 184 -20.78 4.54 19.21
N PRO A 185 -21.37 4.81 18.02
CA PRO A 185 -22.27 5.96 17.85
C PRO A 185 -23.42 5.91 18.85
N GLY A 186 -23.50 6.92 19.73
CA GLY A 186 -24.54 7.04 20.78
C GLY A 186 -24.08 6.78 22.21
N GLN A 187 -22.85 6.29 22.41
CA GLN A 187 -22.21 6.26 23.73
C GLN A 187 -21.35 7.52 23.88
N ALA A 188 -21.58 8.34 24.92
CA ALA A 188 -20.78 9.54 25.16
C ALA A 188 -19.28 9.21 25.22
N PRO A 189 -18.38 10.07 24.68
CA PRO A 189 -16.96 9.82 24.73
C PRO A 189 -16.51 9.58 26.17
N SER A 190 -15.76 8.50 26.40
CA SER A 190 -15.06 8.33 27.67
C SER A 190 -14.12 9.53 27.86
N ALA A 191 -14.31 10.22 28.99
CA ALA A 191 -13.62 11.46 29.32
C ALA A 191 -12.10 11.33 29.11
N PRO A 192 -11.41 12.41 28.68
CA PRO A 192 -9.97 12.40 28.52
C PRO A 192 -9.31 11.98 29.83
N VAL A 193 -8.40 11.02 29.73
CA VAL A 193 -7.51 10.66 30.84
C VAL A 193 -6.79 11.94 31.23
N LYS A 194 -7.13 12.46 32.40
CA LYS A 194 -6.50 13.65 32.96
C LYS A 194 -5.02 13.34 33.05
N ALA A 195 -4.20 14.06 32.28
CA ALA A 195 -2.75 14.03 32.41
C ALA A 195 -2.44 14.31 33.89
N ALA A 196 -2.00 13.27 34.60
CA ALA A 196 -1.46 13.44 35.93
C ALA A 196 -0.12 14.14 35.73
N GLU A 197 -0.09 15.40 36.18
CA GLU A 197 1.05 16.28 36.25
C GLU A 197 2.38 15.55 36.51
N SER A 198 3.30 15.68 35.56
CA SER A 198 4.72 15.56 35.81
C SER A 198 5.16 16.75 36.67
N ALA A 199 4.96 16.65 37.97
CA ALA A 199 5.62 17.48 38.94
C ALA A 199 6.30 16.56 39.95
N LEU A 200 7.60 16.82 40.17
CA LEU A 200 8.51 16.22 41.15
C LEU A 200 9.45 15.11 40.64
N VAL A 201 10.42 15.52 39.82
CA VAL A 201 11.82 15.11 40.06
C VAL A 201 12.70 16.36 39.87
N ALA A 202 12.65 17.24 40.86
CA ALA A 202 13.65 18.29 41.07
C ALA A 202 14.04 18.24 42.54
N ASP A 203 14.91 17.29 42.89
CA ASP A 203 15.92 17.38 43.94
C ASP A 203 16.51 16.00 44.21
N ALA A 204 17.69 15.70 43.64
CA ALA A 204 18.64 14.71 44.15
C ALA A 204 19.97 14.75 43.39
N GLN A 205 20.63 15.90 43.30
CA GLN A 205 22.08 15.98 43.06
C GLN A 205 22.68 17.14 43.87
N ALA A 206 22.87 16.89 45.15
CA ALA A 206 23.81 17.62 46.01
C ALA A 206 24.30 16.66 47.10
N ASN A 207 25.32 15.86 46.76
CA ASN A 207 26.41 15.46 47.65
C ASN A 207 27.55 14.85 46.82
#